data_AF-A0A821J9X3-F1
#
_entry.id   AF-A0A821J9X3-F1
#
_cell.length_a   1.000
_cell.length_b   1.000
_cell.length_c   1.000
_cell.angle_alpha   90.00
_cell.angle_beta   90.00
_cell.angle_gamma   90.00
#
_symmetry.space_group_name_H-M   'P 1'
#
loop_
_entity.id
_entity.type
_entity.pdbx_description
1 polymer ?
#
loop_
_entity_poly.entity_id
_entity_poly.type
_entity_poly.pdbx_seq_one_letter_code
_entity_poly.pdbx_strand_id
1 'polypeptide(L)'
;MQVIAVHDKRAYLKPFYVLKYLAEKMIKLYDWFVLLPDNTFVRGFKLNEFLNHISISQDLYMGQAFDDVHAVYCYFGSGIILSGVCIEKF
;
A
#
# COMPACT_ATOMS: atom_id res chain seq x y z
N MET A 1 -18.26 -3.21 0.17
CA MET A 1 -17.21 -3.98 -0.55
C MET A 1 -17.37 -3.67 -2.03
N GLN A 2 -16.38 -3.08 -2.68
CA GLN A 2 -16.42 -2.72 -4.10
C GLN A 2 -15.33 -3.51 -4.84
N VAL A 3 -15.69 -4.15 -5.95
CA VAL A 3 -14.76 -4.88 -6.82
C VAL A 3 -14.58 -4.07 -8.10
N ILE A 4 -13.34 -3.93 -8.57
CA ILE A 4 -13.00 -3.15 -9.75
C ILE A 4 -12.42 -4.09 -10.80
N ALA A 5 -13.04 -4.13 -11.97
CA ALA A 5 -12.56 -4.94 -13.07
C ALA A 5 -11.40 -4.24 -13.78
N VAL A 6 -10.22 -4.85 -13.74
CA VAL A 6 -9.08 -4.44 -14.57
C VAL A 6 -9.11 -5.29 -15.84
N HIS A 7 -9.43 -4.66 -16.97
CA HIS A 7 -9.57 -5.34 -18.27
C HIS A 7 -8.24 -5.55 -19.01
N ASP A 8 -7.12 -5.05 -18.45
CA ASP A 8 -5.79 -5.25 -19.04
C ASP A 8 -5.27 -6.67 -18.79
N LYS A 9 -4.79 -7.32 -19.86
CA LYS A 9 -4.25 -8.69 -19.82
C LYS A 9 -2.83 -8.74 -19.24
N ARG A 10 -2.13 -7.61 -19.20
CA ARG A 10 -0.75 -7.51 -18.69
C ARG A 10 -0.76 -7.53 -17.17
N ALA A 11 -0.50 -8.70 -16.60
CA ALA A 11 -0.54 -8.91 -15.15
C ALA A 11 0.39 -7.95 -14.38
N TYR A 12 1.55 -7.60 -14.94
CA TYR A 12 2.51 -6.68 -14.34
C TYR A 12 2.01 -5.23 -14.23
N LEU A 13 0.95 -4.85 -14.95
CA LEU A 13 0.35 -3.52 -14.85
C LEU A 13 -0.69 -3.41 -13.73
N LYS A 14 -1.18 -4.54 -13.21
CA LYS A 14 -2.22 -4.56 -12.16
C LYS A 14 -1.87 -3.71 -10.95
N PRO A 15 -0.63 -3.74 -10.39
CA PRO A 15 -0.27 -2.89 -9.26
C PRO A 15 -0.41 -1.40 -9.57
N PHE A 16 -0.05 -0.97 -10.78
CA PHE A 16 -0.17 0.44 -11.20
C PHE A 16 -1.64 0.88 -11.31
N TYR A 17 -2.54 0.01 -11.79
CA TYR A 17 -3.97 0.31 -11.78
C TYR A 17 -4.53 0.43 -10.36
N VAL A 18 -4.05 -0.40 -9.42
CA VAL A 18 -4.42 -0.29 -8.01
C VAL A 18 -3.94 1.03 -7.43
N LEU A 19 -2.66 1.38 -7.62
CA LEU A 19 -2.10 2.65 -7.13
C LEU A 19 -2.85 3.86 -7.71
N LYS A 20 -3.10 3.87 -9.03
CA LYS A 20 -3.89 4.91 -9.69
C LYS A 20 -5.28 5.04 -9.09
N TYR A 21 -5.96 3.92 -8.85
CA TYR A 21 -7.29 3.94 -8.25
C TYR A 21 -7.27 4.52 -6.82
N LEU A 22 -6.28 4.14 -6.01
CA LEU A 22 -6.12 4.66 -4.66
C LEU A 22 -5.88 6.18 -4.70
N ALA A 23 -4.98 6.64 -5.57
CA ALA A 23 -4.66 8.06 -5.76
C ALA A 23 -5.88 8.87 -6.20
N GLU A 24 -6.63 8.40 -7.20
CA GLU A 24 -7.73 9.19 -7.76
C GLU A 24 -9.02 9.16 -6.92
N LYS A 25 -9.30 8.05 -6.23
CA LYS A 25 -10.62 7.81 -5.61
C LYS A 25 -10.60 7.73 -4.09
N MET A 26 -9.52 7.23 -3.50
CA MET A 26 -9.50 6.90 -2.08
C MET A 26 -8.66 7.85 -1.23
N ILE A 27 -7.77 8.63 -1.84
CA ILE A 27 -6.83 9.51 -1.13
C ILE A 27 -7.51 10.57 -0.25
N LYS A 28 -8.73 11.00 -0.61
CA LYS A 28 -9.50 11.98 0.17
C LYS A 28 -10.25 11.35 1.35
N LEU A 29 -10.33 10.03 1.39
CA LEU A 29 -11.15 9.29 2.36
C LEU A 29 -10.30 8.62 3.43
N TYR A 30 -9.02 8.33 3.16
CA TYR A 30 -8.15 7.57 4.03
C TYR A 30 -6.73 8.15 4.04
N ASP A 31 -6.12 8.17 5.23
CA ASP A 31 -4.73 8.63 5.43
C ASP A 31 -3.70 7.54 5.15
N TRP A 32 -4.09 6.27 5.34
CA TRP A 32 -3.20 5.11 5.26
C TRP A 32 -3.76 4.06 4.32
N PHE A 33 -2.86 3.47 3.52
CA PHE A 33 -3.18 2.42 2.57
C PHE A 33 -2.30 1.21 2.81
N VAL A 34 -2.91 0.03 2.80
CA VAL A 34 -2.20 -1.23 3.06
C VAL A 34 -2.47 -2.18 1.91
N LEU A 35 -1.41 -2.55 1.20
CA LEU A 35 -1.43 -3.48 0.08
C LEU A 35 -0.89 -4.83 0.52
N LEU A 36 -1.70 -5.87 0.37
CA LEU A 36 -1.41 -7.21 0.89
C LEU A 36 -1.90 -8.26 -0.12
N PRO A 37 -1.26 -9.43 -0.19
CA PRO A 37 -1.85 -10.58 -0.87
C PRO A 37 -3.02 -11.16 -0.08
N ASP A 38 -3.82 -11.99 -0.76
CA ASP A 38 -5.03 -12.63 -0.23
C ASP A 38 -4.75 -13.73 0.82
N ASN A 39 -3.50 -14.15 0.95
CA ASN A 39 -3.03 -15.15 1.90
C ASN A 39 -2.37 -14.57 3.16
N THR A 40 -2.45 -13.25 3.38
CA THR A 40 -1.82 -12.60 4.54
C THR A 40 -2.80 -12.34 5.68
N PHE A 41 -2.44 -12.76 6.89
CA PHE A 41 -3.17 -12.41 8.11
C PHE A 41 -2.70 -11.06 8.67
N VAL A 42 -3.63 -10.14 8.92
CA VAL A 42 -3.35 -8.83 9.51
C VAL A 42 -3.93 -8.74 10.91
N ARG A 43 -3.09 -8.35 11.88
CA ARG A 43 -3.54 -8.02 13.22
C ARG A 43 -3.97 -6.55 13.28
N GLY A 44 -5.21 -6.29 12.87
CA GLY A 44 -5.74 -4.92 12.70
C GLY A 44 -5.54 -3.99 13.90
N PHE A 45 -5.76 -4.46 15.14
CA PHE A 45 -5.54 -3.65 16.35
C PHE A 45 -4.11 -3.17 16.50
N LYS A 46 -3.13 -4.08 16.33
CA LYS A 46 -1.70 -3.73 16.41
C LYS A 46 -1.27 -2.82 15.27
N LEU A 47 -1.81 -3.04 14.08
CA LEU A 47 -1.52 -2.19 12.94
C LEU A 47 -2.03 -0.76 13.18
N ASN A 48 -3.26 -0.61 13.69
CA ASN A 48 -3.82 0.70 13.99
C ASN A 48 -3.05 1.41 15.11
N GLU A 49 -2.70 0.70 16.19
CA GLU A 49 -1.85 1.22 17.26
C GLU A 49 -0.50 1.72 16.70
N PHE A 50 0.15 0.91 15.87
CA PHE A 50 1.41 1.28 15.21
C PHE A 50 1.29 2.54 14.34
N LEU A 51 0.27 2.60 13.46
CA LEU A 51 0.08 3.75 12.56
C LEU A 51 -0.27 5.04 13.30
N ASN A 52 -0.96 4.96 14.43
CA ASN A 52 -1.29 6.14 15.26
C ASN A 52 -0.06 6.81 15.89
N HIS A 53 1.08 6.11 15.94
CA HIS A 53 2.34 6.68 16.41
C HIS A 53 3.15 7.37 15.30
N ILE A 54 2.67 7.34 14.05
CA ILE A 54 3.34 7.93 12.88
C ILE A 54 2.56 9.17 12.43
N SER A 55 3.28 10.25 12.10
CA SER A 55 2.64 11.46 11.57
C SER A 55 2.07 11.21 10.17
N ILE A 56 0.82 11.61 9.95
CA ILE A 56 0.14 11.52 8.64
C ILE A 56 0.86 12.34 7.56
N SER A 57 1.54 13.42 7.95
CA SER A 57 2.27 14.31 7.03
C SER A 57 3.57 13.71 6.48
N GLN A 58 3.95 12.51 6.93
CA GLN A 58 5.19 11.88 6.52
C GLN A 58 5.01 11.10 5.21
N ASP A 59 5.93 11.28 4.26
CA ASP A 59 6.01 10.44 3.09
C ASP A 59 6.55 9.06 3.51
N LEU A 60 5.64 8.09 3.64
CA LEU A 60 5.95 6.78 4.17
C LEU A 60 5.64 5.71 3.13
N TYR A 61 6.69 4.98 2.78
CA TYR A 61 6.65 3.71 2.09
C TYR A 61 7.36 2.69 3.00
N MET A 62 6.61 1.72 3.53
CA MET A 62 7.14 0.76 4.52
C MET A 62 6.65 -0.65 4.25
N GLY A 63 7.51 -1.63 4.53
CA GLY A 63 7.22 -3.06 4.46
C GLY A 63 8.49 -3.83 4.81
N GLN A 64 8.48 -5.15 4.69
CA GLN A 64 9.71 -5.92 4.81
C GLN A 64 10.64 -5.55 3.66
N ALA A 65 11.87 -5.11 3.94
CA ALA A 65 12.88 -4.94 2.90
C ALA A 65 13.16 -6.31 2.26
N PHE A 66 13.43 -6.33 0.96
CA PHE A 66 13.95 -7.55 0.33
C PHE A 66 15.32 -7.91 0.95
N ASP A 67 15.73 -9.18 0.93
CA ASP A 67 16.98 -9.67 1.56
C ASP A 67 18.30 -9.13 0.92
N ASP A 68 18.21 -8.03 0.17
CA ASP A 68 19.33 -7.30 -0.39
C ASP A 68 19.54 -6.00 0.41
N VAL A 69 20.77 -5.79 0.88
CA VAL A 69 21.19 -4.63 1.67
C VAL A 69 20.97 -3.31 0.91
N HIS A 70 20.88 -3.36 -0.42
CA HIS A 70 20.61 -2.22 -1.29
C HIS A 70 19.19 -2.20 -1.87
N ALA A 71 18.28 -3.05 -1.38
CA ALA A 71 16.91 -3.06 -1.85
C ALA A 71 16.20 -1.74 -1.52
N VAL A 72 15.82 -1.01 -2.58
CA VAL A 72 14.98 0.19 -2.50
C VAL A 72 13.48 -0.13 -2.52
N TYR A 73 13.11 -1.42 -2.47
CA TYR A 73 11.73 -1.88 -2.58
C TYR A 73 11.38 -2.90 -1.50
N CYS A 74 10.11 -2.89 -1.09
CA CYS A 74 9.58 -3.82 -0.11
C CYS A 74 9.12 -5.13 -0.76
N TYR A 75 9.28 -6.23 -0.02
CA TYR A 75 8.75 -7.52 -0.35
C TYR A 75 7.22 -7.54 -0.17
N PHE A 76 6.50 -7.69 -1.29
CA PHE A 76 5.03 -7.63 -1.31
C PHE A 76 4.35 -8.72 -0.46
N GLY A 77 4.97 -9.90 -0.29
CA GLY A 77 4.38 -10.99 0.51
C GLY A 77 4.18 -10.67 1.98
N SER A 78 4.96 -9.72 2.51
CA SER A 78 4.83 -9.22 3.89
C SER A 78 3.79 -8.12 4.06
N GLY A 79 3.31 -7.56 2.95
CA GLY A 79 2.51 -6.36 2.94
C GLY A 79 3.30 -5.07 2.81
N ILE A 80 2.66 -4.05 2.23
CA ILE A 80 3.23 -2.72 2.06
C ILE A 80 2.25 -1.69 2.62
N ILE A 81 2.76 -0.77 3.41
CA ILE A 81 2.06 0.37 3.99
C ILE A 81 2.50 1.62 3.24
N LEU A 82 1.52 2.42 2.82
CA LEU A 82 1.69 3.69 2.12
C LEU A 82 0.94 4.78 2.88
N SER A 83 1.57 5.94 3.07
CA SER A 83 0.84 7.14 3.48
C SER A 83 0.12 7.79 2.29
N GLY A 84 -0.93 8.57 2.56
CA GLY A 84 -1.63 9.35 1.54
C GLY A 84 -0.66 10.26 0.77
N VAL A 85 0.26 10.93 1.47
CA VAL A 85 1.29 11.79 0.85
C VAL A 85 2.19 11.02 -0.12
N CYS A 86 2.48 9.74 0.16
CA CYS A 86 3.25 8.89 -0.75
C CYS A 86 2.48 8.58 -2.04
N ILE A 87 1.18 8.30 -1.92
CA ILE A 87 0.32 7.97 -3.06
C ILE A 87 0.03 9.18 -3.94
N GLU A 88 -0.01 10.41 -3.39
CA GLU A 88 -0.22 11.65 -4.18
C GLU A 88 0.80 11.86 -5.31
N LYS A 89 1.93 11.15 -5.27
CA LYS A 89 3.01 11.26 -6.25
C LYS A 89 2.79 10.42 -7.52
N PHE A 90 1.80 9.53 -7.52
CA PHE A 90 1.50 8.62 -8.64
C PHE A 90 0.35 9.15 -9.51
#